data_AF-A0A5J4PAF9-F1
#
_entry.id   AF-A0A5J4PAF9-F1
#
_cell.length_a   1.000
_cell.length_b   1.000
_cell.length_c   1.000
_cell.angle_alpha   90.00
_cell.angle_beta   90.00
_cell.angle_gamma   90.00
#
_symmetry.space_group_name_H-M   'P 1'
#
loop_
_entity.id
_entity.type
_entity.pdbx_description
1 polymer ?
#
loop_
_entity_poly.entity_id
_entity_poly.type
_entity_poly.pdbx_seq_one_letter_code
_entity_poly.pdbx_strand_id
1 'polypeptide(L)'
;DDSALNLKLFERQARNMHSLSRYSRANQINKEWVERYLNEAHSFGLTSVRCHCNVMAWAETREELARIKNDAGSSLALMECKPRHNTIDTPTLFWAGIPGNEADFPAEESFYTFIPQALCFFTEETNYKSSLSPFGIKMVDRLTGKPLQLDLSDLPMKKGIIANRNKFILGPSGSGKSFFTNHMVRQYYEQGSHVLLVDTGNSYEGL
;
A
#
# COMPACT_ATOMS: atom_id res chain seq x y z
N ASP A 1 -12.71 -18.49 2.67
CA ASP A 1 -12.16 -19.34 3.74
C ASP A 1 -13.11 -19.42 4.92
N ASP A 2 -13.18 -20.58 5.57
CA ASP A 2 -13.97 -20.78 6.79
C ASP A 2 -13.02 -20.82 7.99
N SER A 3 -13.06 -19.76 8.81
CA SER A 3 -12.23 -19.62 10.00
C SER A 3 -12.48 -20.74 11.02
N ALA A 4 -13.72 -21.22 11.18
CA ALA A 4 -14.02 -22.27 12.14
C ALA A 4 -13.43 -23.62 11.71
N LEU A 5 -13.42 -23.90 10.41
CA LEU A 5 -12.74 -25.08 9.87
C LEU A 5 -11.21 -24.98 10.05
N ASN A 6 -10.62 -23.81 9.79
CA ASN A 6 -9.18 -23.59 9.98
C ASN A 6 -8.75 -23.86 11.43
N LEU A 7 -9.47 -23.30 12.41
CA LEU A 7 -9.17 -23.50 13.84
C LEU A 7 -9.30 -24.98 14.24
N LYS A 8 -10.35 -25.68 13.80
CA LYS A 8 -10.50 -27.12 14.04
C LYS A 8 -9.36 -27.96 13.44
N LEU A 9 -8.87 -27.58 12.27
CA LEU A 9 -7.73 -28.25 11.63
C LEU A 9 -6.46 -28.06 12.47
N PHE A 10 -6.20 -26.84 12.95
CA PHE A 10 -5.06 -26.54 13.81
C PHE A 10 -5.14 -27.21 15.17
N GLU A 11 -6.31 -27.29 15.80
CA GLU A 11 -6.51 -28.05 17.04
C GLU A 11 -6.19 -29.54 16.85
N ARG A 12 -6.63 -30.13 15.73
CA ARG A 12 -6.29 -31.52 15.38
C ARG A 12 -4.78 -31.67 15.16
N GLN A 13 -4.15 -30.73 14.47
CA GLN A 13 -2.71 -30.75 14.22
C GLN A 13 -1.90 -30.63 15.52
N ALA A 14 -2.29 -29.74 16.43
CA ALA A 14 -1.66 -29.58 17.75
C ALA A 14 -1.76 -30.86 18.58
N ARG A 15 -2.94 -31.53 18.59
CA ARG A 15 -3.12 -32.83 19.26
C ARG A 15 -2.21 -33.93 18.68
N ASN A 16 -2.10 -33.99 17.36
CA ASN A 16 -1.21 -34.96 16.70
C ASN A 16 0.26 -34.68 17.05
N MET A 17 0.70 -33.42 16.97
CA MET A 17 2.06 -33.01 17.34
C MET A 17 2.36 -33.26 18.82
N HIS A 18 1.38 -33.12 19.72
CA HIS A 18 1.52 -33.47 21.13
C HIS A 18 1.82 -34.97 21.31
N SER A 19 1.06 -35.84 20.64
CA SER A 19 1.27 -37.30 20.72
C SER A 19 2.65 -37.74 20.20
N LEU A 20 3.19 -37.03 19.21
CA LEU A 20 4.49 -37.29 18.59
C LEU A 20 5.64 -36.45 19.16
N SER A 21 5.37 -35.60 20.16
CA SER A 21 6.35 -34.65 20.72
C SER A 21 7.50 -35.34 21.46
N ARG A 22 7.25 -36.51 22.06
CA ARG A 22 8.27 -37.34 22.71
C ARG A 22 9.37 -37.80 21.76
N TYR A 23 9.12 -37.80 20.45
CA TYR A 23 10.03 -38.31 19.43
C TYR A 23 10.79 -37.20 18.68
N SER A 24 10.43 -35.91 18.86
CA SER A 24 11.09 -34.80 18.17
C SER A 24 10.89 -33.45 18.86
N ARG A 25 12.00 -32.77 19.16
CA ARG A 25 12.01 -31.39 19.66
C ARG A 25 11.35 -30.41 18.68
N ALA A 26 11.43 -30.68 17.36
CA ALA A 26 10.78 -29.84 16.36
C ALA A 26 9.25 -29.90 16.46
N ASN A 27 8.68 -31.07 16.77
CA ASN A 27 7.23 -31.22 16.98
C ASN A 27 6.75 -30.44 18.21
N GLN A 28 7.56 -30.38 19.27
CA GLN A 28 7.26 -29.59 20.46
C GLN A 28 7.21 -28.09 20.16
N ILE A 29 8.19 -27.58 19.41
CA ILE A 29 8.23 -26.17 18.99
C ILE A 29 7.03 -25.84 18.10
N ASN A 30 6.74 -26.66 17.08
CA ASN A 30 5.61 -26.42 16.18
C ASN A 30 4.25 -26.46 16.90
N LYS A 31 4.10 -27.35 17.89
CA LYS A 31 2.91 -27.37 18.75
C LYS A 31 2.74 -26.04 19.48
N GLU A 32 3.80 -25.51 20.08
CA GLU A 32 3.75 -24.22 20.80
C GLU A 32 3.32 -23.08 19.87
N TRP A 33 3.82 -23.03 18.64
CA TRP A 33 3.40 -22.03 17.66
C TRP A 33 1.93 -22.13 17.28
N VAL A 34 1.42 -23.35 17.05
CA VAL A 34 0.00 -23.57 16.75
C VAL A 34 -0.88 -23.22 17.95
N GLU A 35 -0.46 -23.56 19.17
CA GLU A 35 -1.19 -23.19 20.39
C GLU A 35 -1.22 -21.67 20.59
N ARG A 36 -0.11 -20.97 20.31
CA ARG A 36 -0.08 -19.49 20.32
C ARG A 36 -1.08 -18.90 19.33
N TYR A 37 -1.10 -19.40 18.09
CA TYR A 37 -2.04 -18.95 17.06
C TYR A 37 -3.50 -19.18 17.51
N LEU A 38 -3.84 -20.38 17.99
CA LEU A 38 -5.19 -20.70 18.49
C LEU A 38 -5.59 -19.80 19.67
N ASN A 39 -4.68 -19.60 20.63
CA ASN A 39 -4.94 -18.75 21.79
C ASN A 39 -5.19 -17.30 21.39
N GLU A 40 -4.42 -16.77 20.44
CA GLU A 40 -4.61 -15.41 19.93
C GLU A 40 -5.96 -15.28 19.20
N ALA A 41 -6.29 -16.27 18.36
CA ALA A 41 -7.58 -16.32 17.67
C ALA A 41 -8.77 -16.28 18.63
N HIS A 42 -8.74 -17.10 19.69
CA HIS A 42 -9.83 -17.17 20.67
C HIS A 42 -9.85 -15.98 21.62
N SER A 43 -8.70 -15.51 22.09
CA SER A 43 -8.62 -14.43 23.09
C SER A 43 -9.10 -13.09 22.53
N PHE A 44 -8.78 -12.81 21.27
CA PHE A 44 -9.12 -11.55 20.61
C PHE A 44 -10.28 -11.68 19.61
N GLY A 45 -10.88 -12.87 19.47
CA GLY A 45 -11.97 -13.12 18.52
C GLY A 45 -11.55 -12.90 17.05
N LEU A 46 -10.28 -13.21 16.72
CA LEU A 46 -9.74 -12.96 15.38
C LEU A 46 -10.22 -14.00 14.38
N THR A 47 -10.50 -13.54 13.17
CA THR A 47 -10.86 -14.41 12.04
C THR A 47 -9.60 -14.89 11.33
N SER A 48 -9.43 -16.21 11.28
CA SER A 48 -8.34 -16.87 10.57
C SER A 48 -8.58 -16.83 9.05
N VAL A 49 -7.57 -16.38 8.30
CA VAL A 49 -7.61 -16.27 6.84
C VAL A 49 -6.31 -16.80 6.22
N ARG A 50 -6.38 -17.26 4.97
CA ARG A 50 -5.19 -17.45 4.14
C ARG A 50 -4.83 -16.15 3.44
N CYS A 51 -3.56 -15.81 3.46
CA CYS A 51 -3.01 -14.62 2.83
C CYS A 51 -1.86 -15.01 1.92
N HIS A 52 -1.76 -14.32 0.78
CA HIS A 52 -0.60 -14.35 -0.09
C HIS A 52 -0.28 -12.92 -0.50
N CYS A 53 1.02 -12.58 -0.49
CA CYS A 53 1.51 -11.29 -0.93
C CYS A 53 2.68 -11.52 -1.88
N ASN A 54 2.61 -10.96 -3.08
CA ASN A 54 3.69 -10.96 -4.04
C ASN A 54 4.09 -9.54 -4.44
N VAL A 55 5.36 -9.38 -4.81
CA VAL A 55 5.87 -8.16 -5.44
C VAL A 55 6.17 -8.52 -6.89
N MET A 56 5.51 -7.81 -7.81
CA MET A 56 5.77 -7.93 -9.23
C MET A 56 6.63 -6.78 -9.69
N ALA A 57 7.78 -7.11 -10.27
CA ALA A 57 8.71 -6.14 -10.85
C ALA A 57 8.85 -6.39 -12.35
N TRP A 58 8.97 -5.31 -13.11
CA TRP A 58 9.24 -5.34 -14.55
C TRP A 58 10.30 -4.29 -14.90
N ALA A 59 11.00 -4.49 -16.01
CA ALA A 59 11.95 -3.55 -16.57
C ALA A 59 12.01 -3.70 -18.09
N GLU A 60 12.49 -2.68 -18.79
CA GLU A 60 12.67 -2.74 -20.25
C GLU A 60 13.95 -3.50 -20.64
N THR A 61 14.94 -3.52 -19.74
CA THR A 61 16.24 -4.19 -19.96
C THR A 61 16.51 -5.26 -18.93
N ARG A 62 17.33 -6.26 -19.29
CA ARG A 62 17.70 -7.35 -18.36
C ARG A 62 18.60 -6.86 -17.24
N GLU A 63 19.46 -5.89 -17.53
CA GLU A 63 20.37 -5.27 -16.57
C GLU A 63 19.58 -4.53 -15.49
N GLU A 64 18.55 -3.78 -15.88
CA GLU A 64 17.66 -3.08 -14.97
C GLU A 64 16.80 -4.07 -14.16
N LEU A 65 16.27 -5.12 -14.78
CA LEU A 65 15.54 -6.17 -14.08
C LEU A 65 16.38 -6.83 -12.98
N ALA A 66 17.67 -7.10 -13.27
CA ALA A 66 18.59 -7.67 -12.29
C ALA A 66 18.83 -6.73 -11.10
N ARG A 67 18.90 -5.40 -11.34
CA ARG A 67 19.00 -4.40 -10.28
C ARG A 67 17.74 -4.38 -9.42
N ILE A 68 16.56 -4.25 -10.02
CA ILE A 68 15.28 -4.21 -9.30
C ILE A 68 15.08 -5.50 -8.47
N LYS A 69 15.45 -6.66 -9.02
CA LYS A 69 15.41 -7.94 -8.30
C LYS A 69 16.29 -7.91 -7.04
N ASN A 70 17.50 -7.38 -7.13
CA ASN A 70 18.41 -7.27 -5.98
C ASN A 70 17.89 -6.27 -4.95
N ASP A 71 17.35 -5.14 -5.39
CA ASP A 71 16.79 -4.11 -4.51
C ASP A 71 15.58 -4.66 -3.74
N ALA A 72 14.62 -5.29 -4.44
CA ALA A 72 13.46 -5.93 -3.81
C ALA A 72 13.86 -7.03 -2.83
N GLY A 73 14.84 -7.87 -3.20
CA GLY A 73 15.38 -8.90 -2.31
C GLY A 73 16.04 -8.31 -1.05
N SER A 74 16.77 -7.20 -1.21
CA SER A 74 17.43 -6.50 -0.10
C SER A 74 16.41 -5.85 0.84
N SER A 75 15.37 -5.22 0.30
CA SER A 75 14.28 -4.64 1.10
C SER A 75 13.49 -5.70 1.89
N LEU A 76 13.21 -6.86 1.29
CA LEU A 76 12.57 -7.97 1.99
C LEU A 76 13.47 -8.51 3.12
N ALA A 77 14.78 -8.63 2.87
CA ALA A 77 15.74 -9.06 3.88
C ALA A 77 15.85 -8.08 5.07
N LEU A 78 15.70 -6.77 4.84
CA LEU A 78 15.65 -5.76 5.91
C LEU A 78 14.43 -5.91 6.83
N MET A 79 13.35 -6.53 6.35
CA MET A 79 12.17 -6.88 7.14
C MET A 79 12.28 -8.27 7.79
N GLU A 80 13.50 -8.85 7.82
CA GLU A 80 13.77 -10.22 8.28
C GLU A 80 12.96 -11.30 7.52
N CYS A 81 12.44 -10.96 6.35
CA CYS A 81 11.72 -11.88 5.48
C CYS A 81 12.72 -12.57 4.55
N LYS A 82 12.54 -13.88 4.33
CA LYS A 82 13.35 -14.64 3.36
C LYS A 82 12.68 -14.56 1.98
N PRO A 83 13.18 -13.74 1.03
CA PRO A 83 12.58 -13.65 -0.30
C PRO A 83 12.70 -15.01 -1.01
N ARG A 84 11.59 -15.51 -1.55
CA ARG A 84 11.57 -16.65 -2.45
C ARG A 84 11.27 -16.17 -3.85
N HIS A 85 12.19 -16.41 -4.76
CA HIS A 85 11.99 -16.12 -6.18
C HIS A 85 11.36 -17.34 -6.84
N ASN A 86 10.07 -17.27 -7.15
CA ASN A 86 9.39 -18.33 -7.88
C ASN A 86 9.69 -18.22 -9.39
N THR A 87 10.29 -19.27 -9.96
CA THR A 87 10.65 -19.37 -11.39
C THR A 87 9.85 -20.43 -12.13
N ILE A 88 9.02 -21.21 -11.43
CA ILE A 88 8.33 -22.38 -11.99
C ILE A 88 6.88 -22.03 -12.26
N ASP A 89 6.15 -21.59 -11.24
CA ASP A 89 4.71 -21.36 -11.31
C ASP A 89 4.38 -19.88 -11.55
N THR A 90 5.32 -19.11 -12.09
CA THR A 90 5.17 -17.67 -12.34
C THR A 90 3.93 -17.34 -13.18
N PRO A 91 3.60 -18.07 -14.28
CA PRO A 91 2.39 -17.79 -15.05
C PRO A 91 1.11 -18.04 -14.26
N THR A 92 1.08 -19.12 -13.47
CA THR A 92 -0.07 -19.49 -12.62
C THR A 92 -0.28 -18.46 -11.53
N LEU A 93 0.78 -18.06 -10.83
CA LEU A 93 0.73 -17.03 -9.80
C LEU A 93 0.34 -15.66 -10.35
N PHE A 94 0.85 -15.30 -11.54
CA PHE A 94 0.45 -14.08 -12.22
C PHE A 94 -1.05 -14.09 -12.52
N TRP A 95 -1.55 -15.20 -13.07
CA TRP A 95 -2.96 -15.36 -13.43
C TRP A 95 -3.89 -15.38 -12.22
N ALA A 96 -3.53 -16.13 -11.18
CA ALA A 96 -4.28 -16.19 -9.93
C ALA A 96 -4.23 -14.89 -9.10
N GLY A 97 -3.22 -14.04 -9.34
CA GLY A 97 -3.11 -12.71 -8.73
C GLY A 97 -3.97 -11.63 -9.40
N ILE A 98 -4.62 -11.94 -10.53
CA ILE A 98 -5.56 -11.01 -11.18
C ILE A 98 -6.83 -10.92 -10.30
N PRO A 99 -7.33 -9.71 -9.99
CA PRO A 99 -8.55 -9.55 -9.20
C PRO A 99 -9.73 -10.35 -9.77
N GLY A 100 -10.33 -11.20 -8.93
CA GLY A 100 -11.43 -12.09 -9.30
C GLY A 100 -11.00 -13.49 -9.75
N ASN A 101 -9.70 -13.78 -9.81
CA ASN A 101 -9.17 -15.09 -10.16
C ASN A 101 -8.47 -15.79 -8.97
N GLU A 102 -8.71 -15.34 -7.74
CA GLU A 102 -8.07 -15.90 -6.55
C GLU A 102 -8.41 -17.37 -6.27
N ALA A 103 -9.45 -17.92 -6.91
CA ALA A 103 -9.83 -19.32 -6.79
C ALA A 103 -8.79 -20.29 -7.37
N ASP A 104 -8.01 -19.85 -8.36
CA ASP A 104 -6.92 -20.62 -8.97
C ASP A 104 -5.61 -20.53 -8.16
N PHE A 105 -5.60 -19.82 -7.03
CA PHE A 105 -4.39 -19.59 -6.27
C PHE A 105 -3.91 -20.87 -5.57
N PRO A 106 -2.66 -21.33 -5.78
CA PRO A 106 -2.13 -22.52 -5.13
C PRO A 106 -2.13 -22.37 -3.61
N ALA A 107 -2.76 -23.31 -2.89
CA ALA A 107 -2.93 -23.21 -1.45
C ALA A 107 -1.58 -23.22 -0.71
N GLU A 108 -0.59 -23.94 -1.24
CA GLU A 108 0.78 -24.04 -0.77
C GLU A 108 1.57 -22.72 -0.83
N GLU A 109 1.16 -21.78 -1.68
CA GLU A 109 1.78 -20.47 -1.82
C GLU A 109 1.14 -19.43 -0.87
N SER A 110 0.11 -19.83 -0.10
CA SER A 110 -0.52 -19.00 0.93
C SER A 110 -0.09 -19.41 2.34
N PHE A 111 -0.21 -18.48 3.28
CA PHE A 111 0.03 -18.75 4.70
C PHE A 111 -1.16 -18.28 5.55
N TYR A 112 -1.29 -18.87 6.74
CA TYR A 112 -2.35 -18.51 7.66
C TYR A 112 -1.96 -17.30 8.51
N THR A 113 -2.88 -16.36 8.59
CA THR A 113 -2.77 -15.16 9.43
C THR A 113 -4.16 -14.75 9.90
N PHE A 114 -4.30 -13.56 10.47
CA PHE A 114 -5.58 -12.97 10.84
C PHE A 114 -5.87 -11.74 9.98
N ILE A 115 -7.15 -11.37 9.88
CA ILE A 115 -7.59 -10.23 9.06
C ILE A 115 -6.79 -8.94 9.34
N PRO A 116 -6.60 -8.48 10.59
CA PRO A 116 -5.90 -7.21 10.83
C PRO A 116 -4.47 -7.21 10.29
N GLN A 117 -3.75 -8.30 10.49
CA GLN A 117 -2.38 -8.49 10.04
C GLN A 117 -2.31 -8.63 8.51
N ALA A 118 -3.27 -9.32 7.90
CA ALA A 118 -3.38 -9.42 6.44
C ALA A 118 -3.59 -8.04 5.79
N LEU A 119 -4.44 -7.20 6.40
CA LEU A 119 -4.71 -5.85 5.91
C LEU A 119 -3.47 -4.95 5.94
N CYS A 120 -2.55 -5.14 6.89
CA CYS A 120 -1.28 -4.40 6.91
C CYS A 120 -0.41 -4.65 5.67
N PHE A 121 -0.61 -5.75 4.94
CA PHE A 121 0.10 -6.03 3.69
C PHE A 121 -0.64 -5.55 2.45
N PHE A 122 -1.85 -5.01 2.61
CA PHE A 122 -2.59 -4.42 1.50
C PHE A 122 -1.94 -3.09 1.11
N THR A 123 -1.65 -2.92 -0.19
CA THR A 123 -1.04 -1.68 -0.68
C THR A 123 -2.08 -0.56 -0.68
N GLU A 124 -2.09 0.27 0.36
CA GLU A 124 -2.92 1.48 0.43
C GLU A 124 -2.29 2.67 -0.30
N GLU A 125 -1.02 2.55 -0.69
CA GLU A 125 -0.29 3.59 -1.41
C GLU A 125 -0.44 3.42 -2.92
N THR A 126 -0.93 4.46 -3.58
CA THR A 126 -0.94 4.56 -5.05
C THR A 126 -0.17 5.81 -5.44
N ASN A 127 0.40 5.80 -6.64
CA ASN A 127 0.90 7.02 -7.26
C ASN A 127 -0.16 8.12 -7.24
N TYR A 128 0.28 9.37 -7.09
CA TYR A 128 -0.62 10.53 -7.18
C TYR A 128 -1.44 10.47 -8.47
N LYS A 129 -2.74 10.70 -8.35
CA LYS A 129 -3.68 10.71 -9.47
C LYS A 129 -4.16 12.12 -9.71
N SER A 130 -4.38 12.45 -10.99
CA SER A 130 -5.03 13.71 -11.33
C SER A 130 -6.46 13.73 -10.76
N SER A 131 -6.88 14.90 -10.32
CA SER A 131 -8.25 15.17 -9.90
C SER A 131 -9.17 15.13 -11.10
N LEU A 132 -10.26 14.36 -11.00
CA LEU A 132 -11.35 14.33 -11.98
C LEU A 132 -12.25 15.55 -11.78
N SER A 133 -11.71 16.74 -12.07
CA SER A 133 -12.41 18.01 -11.95
C SER A 133 -12.12 18.88 -13.17
N PRO A 134 -13.11 19.62 -13.70
CA PRO A 134 -12.87 20.58 -14.78
C PRO A 134 -11.96 21.74 -14.32
N PHE A 135 -11.84 21.93 -13.01
CA PHE A 135 -11.01 22.94 -12.38
C PHE A 135 -9.79 22.30 -11.71
N GLY A 136 -8.64 22.97 -11.74
CA GLY A 136 -7.47 22.52 -10.99
C GLY A 136 -6.16 23.21 -11.37
N ILE A 137 -5.13 23.02 -10.56
CA ILE A 137 -3.78 23.53 -10.80
C ILE A 137 -2.89 22.42 -11.36
N LYS A 138 -2.00 22.76 -12.29
CA LYS A 138 -0.99 21.81 -12.79
C LYS A 138 0.15 21.70 -11.78
N MET A 139 0.39 20.50 -11.26
CA MET A 139 1.50 20.17 -10.36
C MET A 139 2.29 19.01 -10.96
N VAL A 140 3.33 18.57 -10.26
CA VAL A 140 4.17 17.45 -10.70
C VAL A 140 4.35 16.49 -9.53
N ASP A 141 4.23 15.19 -9.80
CA ASP A 141 4.63 14.15 -8.87
C ASP A 141 6.13 14.22 -8.61
N ARG A 142 6.51 14.36 -7.34
CA ARG A 142 7.90 14.49 -6.92
C ARG A 142 8.75 13.26 -7.29
N LEU A 143 8.18 12.06 -7.22
CA LEU A 143 8.96 10.82 -7.40
C LEU A 143 9.10 10.46 -8.88
N THR A 144 8.02 10.57 -9.65
CA THR A 144 8.01 10.13 -11.06
C THR A 144 8.19 11.27 -12.07
N GLY A 145 8.08 12.52 -11.64
CA GLY A 145 8.06 13.68 -12.56
C GLY A 145 6.76 13.78 -13.38
N LYS A 146 5.78 12.92 -13.13
CA LYS A 146 4.51 12.90 -13.87
C LYS A 146 3.71 14.19 -13.62
N PRO A 147 3.28 14.91 -14.67
CA PRO A 147 2.36 16.03 -14.51
C PRO A 147 1.01 15.58 -13.95
N LEU A 148 0.46 16.38 -13.02
CA LEU A 148 -0.80 16.12 -12.34
C LEU A 148 -1.70 17.35 -12.44
N GLN A 149 -2.98 17.15 -12.73
CA GLN A 149 -4.00 18.18 -12.50
C GLN A 149 -4.58 17.99 -11.11
N LEU A 150 -4.50 19.00 -10.25
CA LEU A 150 -4.93 18.91 -8.85
C LEU A 150 -6.03 19.93 -8.55
N ASP A 151 -7.18 19.44 -8.12
CA ASP A 151 -8.25 20.29 -7.60
C ASP A 151 -8.16 20.36 -6.09
N LEU A 152 -7.78 21.54 -5.59
CA LEU A 152 -7.68 21.81 -4.16
C LEU A 152 -9.02 22.27 -3.54
N SER A 153 -10.07 22.46 -4.33
CA SER A 153 -11.28 23.18 -3.92
C SER A 153 -12.54 22.34 -4.07
N ASP A 154 -12.94 21.97 -5.29
CA ASP A 154 -14.27 21.40 -5.51
C ASP A 154 -14.32 19.90 -5.30
N LEU A 155 -13.34 19.15 -5.83
CA LEU A 155 -13.26 17.71 -5.65
C LEU A 155 -13.13 17.28 -4.18
N PRO A 156 -12.26 17.89 -3.35
CA PRO A 156 -12.17 17.52 -1.93
C PRO A 156 -13.44 17.88 -1.16
N MET A 157 -14.11 18.97 -1.52
CA MET A 157 -15.39 19.36 -0.91
C MET A 157 -16.51 18.38 -1.28
N LYS A 158 -16.61 17.96 -2.55
CA LYS A 158 -17.55 16.91 -2.99
C LYS A 158 -17.31 15.57 -2.30
N LYS A 159 -16.06 15.25 -1.98
CA LYS A 159 -15.67 14.06 -1.22
C LYS A 159 -15.87 14.19 0.30
N GLY A 160 -16.28 15.36 0.80
CA GLY A 160 -16.43 15.62 2.23
C GLY A 160 -15.11 15.70 3.01
N ILE A 161 -13.98 15.88 2.33
CA ILE A 161 -12.64 16.00 2.95
C ILE A 161 -12.46 17.39 3.58
N ILE A 162 -13.03 18.42 2.95
CA ILE A 162 -12.99 19.80 3.43
C ILE A 162 -14.40 20.38 3.52
N ALA A 163 -14.63 21.23 4.53
CA ALA A 163 -15.87 21.96 4.71
C ALA A 163 -15.86 23.36 4.06
N ASN A 164 -14.67 23.86 3.68
CA ASN A 164 -14.48 25.17 3.07
C ASN A 164 -13.34 25.12 2.05
N ARG A 165 -13.23 26.15 1.19
CA ARG A 165 -12.20 26.26 0.15
C ARG A 165 -10.97 27.08 0.56
N ASN A 166 -10.87 27.45 1.84
CA ASN A 166 -9.79 28.30 2.32
C ASN A 166 -8.47 27.52 2.27
N LYS A 167 -7.36 28.22 1.98
CA LYS A 167 -6.03 27.62 1.86
C LYS A 167 -5.06 28.34 2.78
N PHE A 168 -4.29 27.56 3.53
CA PHE A 168 -3.20 28.05 4.35
C PHE A 168 -1.88 27.50 3.81
N ILE A 169 -1.01 28.38 3.33
CA ILE A 169 0.28 28.03 2.73
C ILE A 169 1.38 28.43 3.72
N LEU A 170 2.12 27.44 4.22
CA LEU A 170 3.15 27.63 5.24
C LEU A 170 4.52 27.18 4.74
N GLY A 171 5.57 27.87 5.18
CA GLY A 171 6.96 27.54 4.89
C GLY A 171 7.94 28.66 5.28
N PRO A 172 9.22 28.35 5.54
CA PRO A 172 10.23 29.37 5.85
C PRO A 172 10.59 30.22 4.62
N SER A 173 11.34 31.31 4.80
CA SER A 173 11.85 32.10 3.67
C SER A 173 12.64 31.22 2.69
N GLY A 174 12.50 31.44 1.38
CA GLY A 174 13.14 30.62 0.34
C GLY A 174 12.50 29.27 0.04
N SER A 175 11.45 28.84 0.76
CA SER A 175 10.81 27.53 0.54
C SER A 175 9.89 27.43 -0.69
N GLY A 176 9.84 28.47 -1.53
CA GLY A 176 8.97 28.51 -2.70
C GLY A 176 7.49 28.87 -2.43
N LYS A 177 7.14 29.42 -1.26
CA LYS A 177 5.75 29.86 -0.96
C LYS A 177 5.20 30.80 -2.02
N SER A 178 5.89 31.90 -2.30
CA SER A 178 5.43 32.91 -3.26
C SER A 178 5.37 32.35 -4.68
N PHE A 179 6.32 31.47 -5.03
CA PHE A 179 6.32 30.76 -6.30
C PHE A 179 5.08 29.89 -6.47
N PHE A 180 4.76 29.07 -5.46
CA PHE A 180 3.54 28.26 -5.47
C PHE A 180 2.27 29.12 -5.49
N THR A 181 2.18 30.16 -4.66
CA THR A 181 1.01 31.04 -4.61
C THR A 181 0.79 31.73 -5.95
N ASN A 182 1.85 32.23 -6.61
CA ASN A 182 1.75 32.84 -7.93
C ASN A 182 1.21 31.84 -8.96
N HIS A 183 1.81 30.64 -9.01
CA HIS A 183 1.36 29.57 -9.90
C HIS A 183 -0.10 29.18 -9.68
N MET A 184 -0.52 29.04 -8.42
CA MET A 184 -1.91 28.77 -8.06
C MET A 184 -2.84 29.88 -8.53
N VAL A 185 -2.54 31.14 -8.18
CA VAL A 185 -3.36 32.32 -8.51
C VAL A 185 -3.49 32.47 -10.03
N ARG A 186 -2.39 32.32 -10.77
CA ARG A 186 -2.38 32.40 -12.23
C ARG A 186 -3.32 31.37 -12.86
N GLN A 187 -3.22 30.11 -12.42
CA GLN A 187 -4.05 29.03 -12.94
C GLN A 187 -5.54 29.23 -12.59
N TYR A 188 -5.84 29.75 -11.38
CA TYR A 188 -7.20 30.10 -10.98
C TYR A 188 -7.78 31.19 -11.88
N TYR A 189 -6.99 32.24 -12.15
CA TYR A 189 -7.38 33.35 -13.03
C TYR A 189 -7.62 32.88 -14.47
N GLU A 190 -6.72 32.07 -15.04
CA GLU A 190 -6.87 31.49 -16.39
C GLU A 190 -8.12 30.60 -16.52
N GLN A 191 -8.63 30.09 -15.40
CA GLN A 191 -9.87 29.32 -15.31
C GLN A 191 -11.10 30.16 -14.94
N GLY A 192 -10.99 31.50 -15.02
CA GLY A 192 -12.11 32.43 -14.85
C GLY A 192 -12.36 32.87 -13.41
N SER A 193 -11.45 32.60 -12.47
CA SER A 193 -11.59 33.09 -11.09
C SER A 193 -11.25 34.57 -10.99
N HIS A 194 -12.04 35.33 -10.23
CA HIS A 194 -11.68 36.68 -9.84
C HIS A 194 -10.64 36.65 -8.72
N VAL A 195 -9.55 37.39 -8.89
CA VAL A 195 -8.44 37.43 -7.94
C VAL A 195 -8.31 38.84 -7.39
N LEU A 196 -8.36 38.95 -6.06
CA LEU A 196 -7.88 40.11 -5.32
C LEU A 196 -6.65 39.66 -4.53
N LEU A 197 -5.51 40.29 -4.77
CA LEU A 197 -4.25 39.95 -4.12
C LEU A 197 -3.76 41.15 -3.32
N VAL A 198 -3.51 40.95 -2.03
CA VAL A 198 -2.89 41.94 -1.14
C VAL A 198 -1.46 41.50 -0.90
N ASP A 199 -0.51 42.22 -1.50
CA ASP A 199 0.91 41.91 -1.42
C ASP A 199 1.65 42.95 -0.59
N THR A 200 2.30 42.53 0.49
CA THR A 200 3.15 43.40 1.31
C THR A 200 4.62 43.31 0.93
N GLY A 201 5.01 42.32 0.11
CA GLY A 201 6.41 41.99 -0.19
C GLY A 201 6.80 42.18 -1.66
N ASN A 202 5.96 42.82 -2.47
CA ASN A 202 6.13 43.03 -3.92
C ASN A 202 6.57 41.77 -4.70
N SER A 203 6.10 40.60 -4.27
CA SER A 203 6.37 39.31 -4.91
C SER A 203 5.52 39.06 -6.16
N TYR A 204 4.46 39.85 -6.39
CA TYR A 204 3.44 39.57 -7.42
C TYR A 204 3.22 40.72 -8.42
N GLU A 205 4.10 41.73 -8.46
CA GLU A 205 3.93 42.94 -9.30
C GLU A 205 3.94 42.67 -10.83
N GLY A 206 4.45 41.52 -11.26
CA GLY A 206 4.52 41.11 -12.67
C GLY A 206 3.49 40.07 -13.13
N LEU A 207 2.42 39.83 -12.35
CA LEU A 207 1.36 38.84 -12.65
C LEU A 207 0.38 39.31 -13.72
#